data_AF-A0AAU8IJS6-F1
#
_entry.id   AF-A0AAU8IJS6-F1
#
_cell.length_a   1.000
_cell.length_b   1.000
_cell.length_c   1.000
_cell.angle_alpha   90.00
_cell.angle_beta   90.00
_cell.angle_gamma   90.00
#
_symmetry.space_group_name_H-M   'P 1'
#
loop_
_entity.id
_entity.type
_entity.pdbx_description
1 polymer ?
#
loop_
_entity_poly.entity_id
_entity_poly.type
_entity_poly.pdbx_seq_one_letter_code
_entity_poly.pdbx_strand_id
1 'polypeptide(L)' 'MSDPHDAVTQAEAAASFLATQQITERACEKCGTMIAGVNGRYACGGCGWSNHWSEGLTQLPTSGDDSTR' A
#
# COMPACT_ATOMS: atom_id res chain seq x y z
N MET A 1 22.46 -14.09 -15.83
CA MET A 1 21.61 -13.56 -16.90
C MET A 1 20.22 -14.10 -16.60
N SER A 2 19.29 -13.25 -16.14
CA SER A 2 17.92 -13.69 -15.83
C SER A 2 17.25 -14.21 -17.09
N ASP A 3 16.44 -15.26 -16.95
CA ASP A 3 15.65 -15.79 -18.06
C ASP A 3 14.58 -14.76 -18.44
N PRO A 4 14.36 -14.45 -19.74
CA PRO A 4 13.27 -13.58 -20.16
C PRO A 4 11.89 -14.02 -19.66
N HIS A 5 11.67 -15.31 -19.37
CA HIS A 5 10.44 -15.80 -18.76
C HIS A 5 10.25 -15.31 -17.31
N ASP A 6 11.31 -15.19 -16.52
CA ASP A 6 11.25 -14.68 -15.13
C ASP A 6 10.79 -13.21 -15.09
N ALA A 7 11.24 -12.42 -16.06
CA ALA A 7 10.87 -11.01 -16.18
C ALA A 7 9.37 -10.83 -16.51
N VAL A 8 8.81 -11.71 -17.35
CA VAL A 8 7.37 -11.70 -17.67
C VAL A 8 6.56 -12.06 -16.44
N THR A 9 6.94 -13.10 -15.69
CA THR A 9 6.25 -13.49 -14.45
C THR A 9 6.30 -12.37 -13.40
N GLN A 10 7.42 -11.65 -13.28
CA GLN A 10 7.51 -10.51 -12.36
C GLN A 10 6.61 -9.35 -12.80
N ALA A 11 6.53 -9.06 -14.10
CA ALA A 11 5.65 -8.01 -14.61
C ALA A 11 4.17 -8.33 -14.36
N GLU A 12 3.76 -9.59 -14.53
CA GLU A 12 2.41 -10.05 -14.21
C GLU A 12 2.10 -9.89 -12.73
N ALA A 13 3.01 -10.33 -11.85
CA ALA A 13 2.87 -10.17 -10.40
C ALA A 13 2.76 -8.69 -9.98
N ALA A 14 3.58 -7.82 -10.57
CA ALA A 14 3.53 -6.38 -10.31
C ALA A 14 2.20 -5.77 -10.81
N ALA A 15 1.72 -6.17 -11.98
CA ALA A 15 0.43 -5.72 -12.51
C ALA A 15 -0.73 -6.14 -11.61
N SER A 16 -0.73 -7.39 -11.13
CA SER A 16 -1.73 -7.87 -10.17
C SER A 16 -1.66 -7.13 -8.84
N PHE A 17 -0.47 -6.83 -8.32
CA PHE A 17 -0.32 -6.01 -7.11
C PHE A 17 -0.91 -4.62 -7.31
N LEU A 18 -0.52 -3.92 -8.37
CA LEU A 18 -1.00 -2.56 -8.68
C LEU A 18 -2.51 -2.52 -8.92
N ALA A 19 -3.10 -3.56 -9.50
CA ALA A 19 -4.55 -3.64 -9.73
C ALA A 19 -5.37 -3.62 -8.43
N THR A 20 -4.76 -3.96 -7.29
CA THR A 20 -5.38 -3.90 -5.96
C THR A 20 -5.13 -2.59 -5.21
N GLN A 21 -4.35 -1.67 -5.77
CA GLN A 21 -4.02 -0.40 -5.14
C GLN A 21 -5.04 0.68 -5.49
N GLN A 22 -5.61 1.33 -4.48
CA GLN A 22 -6.53 2.45 -4.62
C GLN A 22 -5.98 3.69 -3.93
N ILE A 23 -5.99 4.83 -4.62
CA ILE A 23 -5.76 6.14 -3.98
C ILE A 23 -7.08 6.64 -3.40
N THR A 24 -7.07 6.98 -2.12
CA THR A 24 -8.21 7.53 -1.38
C THR A 24 -7.82 8.83 -0.70
N GLU A 25 -8.78 9.70 -0.40
CA GLU A 25 -8.53 11.00 0.26
C GLU A 25 -9.36 11.15 1.52
N ARG A 26 -8.81 11.85 2.52
CA ARG A 26 -9.52 12.25 3.74
C ARG A 26 -8.87 13.42 4.45
N ALA A 27 -9.61 14.05 5.37
CA ALA A 27 -9.04 15.03 6.29
C ALA A 27 -8.15 14.34 7.33
N CYS A 28 -6.97 14.92 7.59
CA CYS A 28 -6.11 14.53 8.70
C CYS A 28 -6.83 14.76 10.03
N GLU A 29 -6.86 13.74 10.88
CA GLU A 29 -7.56 13.81 12.18
C GLU A 29 -6.93 14.79 13.17
N LYS A 30 -5.65 15.12 12.97
CA LYS A 30 -4.91 16.02 13.85
C LYS A 30 -4.97 17.48 13.40
N CYS A 31 -4.72 17.77 12.13
CA CYS A 31 -4.59 19.15 11.64
C CYS A 31 -5.61 19.55 10.56
N GLY A 32 -6.51 18.64 10.17
CA GLY A 32 -7.58 18.91 9.20
C GLY A 32 -7.15 18.98 7.72
N THR A 33 -5.85 18.97 7.42
CA THR A 33 -5.33 18.99 6.04
C THR A 33 -5.85 17.81 5.24
N MET A 34 -6.26 18.05 3.98
CA MET A 34 -6.63 16.97 3.06
C MET A 34 -5.40 16.19 2.62
N ILE A 35 -5.45 14.87 2.79
CA ILE A 35 -4.34 13.98 2.49
C ILE A 35 -4.83 12.81 1.63
N ALA A 36 -4.02 12.47 0.64
CA ALA A 36 -4.17 11.24 -0.11
C ALA A 36 -3.47 10.08 0.63
N GLY A 37 -4.02 8.88 0.50
CA GLY A 37 -3.48 7.64 1.03
C GLY A 37 -3.66 6.50 0.04
N VAL A 38 -2.99 5.38 0.30
CA VAL A 38 -3.12 4.16 -0.50
C VAL A 38 -3.88 3.14 0.32
N ASN A 39 -4.97 2.59 -0.21
CA ASN A 39 -5.81 1.59 0.45
C ASN A 39 -6.22 2.00 1.88
N GLY A 40 -6.59 3.27 2.07
CA GLY A 40 -6.97 3.79 3.39
C GLY A 40 -5.82 3.93 4.39
N ARG A 41 -4.56 3.86 3.95
CA ARG A 41 -3.38 4.13 4.79
C ARG A 41 -2.91 5.55 4.53
N TYR A 42 -2.88 6.35 5.58
CA TYR A 42 -2.70 7.79 5.50
C TYR A 42 -1.53 8.24 6.37
N ALA A 43 -0.70 9.12 5.81
CA ALA A 43 0.36 9.81 6.53
C ALA A 43 0.32 11.29 6.17
N CYS A 44 0.20 12.16 7.18
CA CYS A 44 0.16 13.59 7.00
C CYS A 44 1.57 14.18 7.01
N GLY A 45 2.05 14.60 5.83
CA GLY A 45 3.33 15.30 5.69
C GLY A 45 3.39 16.67 6.40
N GLY A 46 2.24 17.23 6.79
CA GLY A 46 2.17 18.53 7.48
C GLY A 46 2.39 18.43 8.99
N CYS A 47 1.75 17.48 9.68
CA CYS A 47 1.77 17.40 11.15
C CYS A 47 2.34 16.09 11.73
N GLY A 48 2.79 15.18 10.85
CA GLY A 48 3.42 13.91 11.22
C GLY A 48 2.45 12.84 11.73
N TRP A 49 1.14 13.07 11.68
CA TRP A 49 0.16 12.06 12.06
C TRP A 49 0.05 10.96 11.00
N SER A 50 -0.10 9.72 11.45
CA SER A 50 -0.45 8.56 10.63
C SER A 50 -1.59 7.80 11.28
N ASN A 51 -2.48 7.22 10.48
CA ASN A 51 -3.56 6.40 11.01
C ASN A 51 -3.04 5.05 11.53
N HIS A 52 -3.84 4.36 12.35
CA HIS A 52 -3.45 3.05 12.87
C HIS A 52 -3.39 2.03 11.74
N TRP A 53 -2.41 1.12 11.78
CA TRP A 53 -2.17 0.17 10.68
C TRP A 53 -3.37 -0.76 10.41
N SER A 54 -4.25 -0.97 11.38
CA SER A 54 -5.44 -1.80 11.21
C SER A 54 -6.60 -1.10 10.50
N GLU A 55 -6.51 0.21 10.28
CA GLU A 55 -7.59 1.01 9.67
C GLU A 55 -7.50 1.06 8.14
N GLY A 56 -6.52 0.38 7.54
CA GLY A 56 -6.44 0.22 6.09
C GLY A 56 -7.61 -0.59 5.53
N LEU A 57 -7.94 -0.36 4.26
CA LEU A 57 -9.04 -1.01 3.56
C LEU A 57 -8.69 -2.40 3.02
N THR A 58 -7.40 -2.71 2.88
CA THR A 58 -6.94 -4.03 2.45
C THR A 58 -6.56 -4.91 3.63
N GLN A 59 -6.82 -6.22 3.46
CA GLN A 59 -6.37 -7.22 4.41
C GLN A 59 -4.86 -7.15 4.61
N LEU A 60 -4.43 -7.31 5.86
CA LEU A 60 -3.02 -7.32 6.21
C LEU A 60 -2.41 -8.68 5.86
N PRO A 61 -1.13 -8.71 5.46
CA PRO A 61 -0.39 -9.95 5.37
C PRO A 61 -0.38 -10.68 6.71
N THR A 62 -0.46 -12.00 6.64
CA THR A 62 -0.29 -12.90 7.78
C THR A 62 1.18 -13.33 7.89
N SER A 63 1.56 -13.96 9.00
CA SER A 63 2.91 -14.51 9.15
C SER A 63 3.24 -15.61 8.14
N GLY A 64 2.23 -16.28 7.57
CA GLY A 64 2.44 -17.31 6.55
C GLY A 64 2.76 -16.75 5.17
N ASP A 65 2.49 -15.46 4.94
CA ASP A 65 2.76 -14.78 3.66
C ASP A 65 4.22 -14.30 3.56
N ASP A 66 5.00 -14.44 4.64
CA ASP A 66 6.43 -14.10 4.67
C ASP A 66 7.23 -15.16 3.90
N SER A 67 7.31 -14.99 2.59
CA SER A 67 8.22 -15.76 1.75
C SER A 67 9.63 -15.17 1.91
N THR A 68 10.63 -16.05 2.09
CA THR A 68 12.03 -15.65 2.33
C THR A 68 12.48 -14.61 1.32
N ARG A 69 12.78 -13.42 1.84
CA ARG A 69 13.23 -12.21 1.15
C ARG A 69 14.43 -12.42 0.23
#